data_AF-A0A7I8JLE6-F1
#
_entry.id   AF-A0A7I8JLE6-F1
#
_cell.length_a   1.000
_cell.length_b   1.000
_cell.length_c   1.000
_cell.angle_alpha   90.00
_cell.angle_beta   90.00
_cell.angle_gamma   90.00
#
_symmetry.space_group_name_H-M   'P 1'
#
loop_
_entity.id
_entity.type
_entity.pdbx_description
1 polymer ?
#
loop_
_entity_poly.entity_id
_entity_poly.type
_entity_poly.pdbx_seq_one_letter_code
_entity_poly.pdbx_strand_id
1 'polypeptide(L)'
;MERDLVPVPAAAAGAAKDGAIVEYAGKAGPLLREDEEDLEVKLRRIIDNVPVRVSNTSGSSAGAGSGDFHQYRQMRRREQDRLARMDVDYQRRKELAEFNMRREERMKAAEERTAKKRQKRQKRKQRKKEQKTTKDGDTGGGQHGDEQSSDDDGEG
;
A
#
# COMPACT_ATOMS: atom_id res chain seq x y z
N MET A 1 -55.41 -5.38 -2.86
CA MET A 1 -55.49 -4.78 -1.51
C MET A 1 -54.20 -4.03 -1.29
N GLU A 2 -54.14 -2.82 -1.84
CA GLU A 2 -53.07 -1.85 -1.56
C GLU A 2 -53.06 -1.56 -0.06
N ARG A 3 -51.86 -1.50 0.52
CA ARG A 3 -51.69 -1.10 1.91
C ARG A 3 -51.44 0.40 1.92
N ASP A 4 -52.46 1.15 2.31
CA ASP A 4 -52.38 2.59 2.56
C ASP A 4 -51.28 2.88 3.59
N LEU A 5 -50.23 3.58 3.15
CA LEU A 5 -49.17 4.11 4.01
C LEU A 5 -49.67 5.41 4.63
N VAL A 6 -49.82 5.41 5.96
CA VAL A 6 -50.12 6.61 6.75
C VAL A 6 -48.92 7.57 6.72
N PRO A 7 -49.10 8.86 6.40
CA PRO A 7 -48.01 9.83 6.44
C PRO A 7 -47.67 10.20 7.89
N VAL A 8 -46.42 9.99 8.28
CA VAL A 8 -45.86 10.43 9.58
C VAL A 8 -45.62 11.95 9.52
N PRO A 9 -46.05 12.74 10.51
CA PRO A 9 -45.92 14.20 10.47
C PRO A 9 -44.46 14.66 10.56
N ALA A 10 -44.13 15.66 9.74
CA ALA A 10 -42.87 16.40 9.81
C ALA A 10 -42.78 17.19 11.13
N ALA A 11 -41.93 16.74 12.04
CA ALA A 11 -41.60 17.47 13.26
C ALA A 11 -40.43 18.43 12.99
N ALA A 12 -40.69 19.69 13.31
CA ALA A 12 -39.87 20.86 13.08
C ALA A 12 -38.47 20.82 13.71
N ALA A 13 -37.60 21.63 13.11
CA ALA A 13 -36.25 21.95 13.53
C ALA A 13 -36.13 22.30 15.03
N GLY A 14 -35.31 21.53 15.75
CA GLY A 14 -34.80 21.84 17.07
C GLY A 14 -33.29 21.64 17.07
N ALA A 15 -32.55 22.72 17.30
CA ALA A 15 -31.09 22.75 17.28
C ALA A 15 -30.48 21.86 18.38
N ALA A 16 -29.69 20.87 17.99
CA ALA A 16 -28.66 20.25 18.82
C ALA A 16 -27.37 20.22 18.00
N LYS A 17 -26.50 21.21 18.25
CA LYS A 17 -25.15 21.23 17.71
C LYS A 17 -24.25 20.34 18.58
N ASP A 18 -23.25 19.76 17.93
CA ASP A 18 -22.04 19.14 18.50
C ASP A 18 -22.06 17.60 18.68
N GLY A 19 -22.62 16.90 17.69
CA GLY A 19 -22.17 15.56 17.30
C GLY A 19 -21.24 15.67 16.09
N ALA A 20 -19.99 16.11 16.28
CA ALA A 20 -19.00 16.17 15.21
C ALA A 20 -18.61 14.74 14.78
N ILE A 21 -19.40 14.15 13.87
CA ILE A 21 -18.95 13.02 13.07
C ILE A 21 -17.87 13.57 12.17
N VAL A 22 -16.60 13.39 12.58
CA VAL A 22 -15.45 13.62 11.72
C VAL A 22 -15.52 12.54 10.66
N GLU A 23 -16.07 12.86 9.50
CA GLU A 23 -15.86 12.05 8.30
C GLU A 23 -14.34 11.98 8.09
N TYR A 24 -13.76 10.82 8.42
CA TYR A 24 -12.41 10.50 8.00
C TYR A 24 -12.46 10.37 6.49
N ALA A 25 -12.23 11.48 5.78
CA ALA A 25 -11.88 11.48 4.39
C ALA A 25 -10.64 10.59 4.29
N GLY A 26 -10.87 9.31 3.99
CA GLY A 26 -9.85 8.29 3.90
C GLY A 26 -8.73 8.87 3.07
N LYS A 27 -7.53 8.97 3.64
CA LYS A 27 -6.34 9.22 2.84
C LYS A 27 -6.41 8.17 1.73
N ALA A 28 -6.71 8.61 0.52
CA ALA A 28 -6.71 7.80 -0.68
C ALA A 28 -5.24 7.51 -1.04
N GLY A 29 -4.56 6.78 -0.15
CA GLY A 29 -3.38 6.01 -0.46
C GLY A 29 -3.82 4.61 -0.88
N PRO A 30 -2.97 3.86 -1.59
CA PRO A 30 -3.27 2.48 -1.90
C PRO A 30 -3.52 1.72 -0.59
N LEU A 31 -4.74 1.20 -0.42
CA LEU A 31 -5.03 0.18 0.59
C LEU A 31 -4.13 -1.01 0.25
N LEU A 32 -3.10 -1.23 1.07
CA LEU A 32 -2.28 -2.41 0.92
C LEU A 32 -3.16 -3.56 1.42
N ARG A 33 -3.25 -4.67 0.67
CA ARG A 33 -3.98 -5.87 1.12
C ARG A 33 -3.52 -6.39 2.50
N GLU A 34 -2.32 -6.01 2.90
CA GLU A 34 -1.72 -6.25 4.21
C GLU A 34 -2.46 -5.53 5.36
N ASP A 35 -3.23 -4.48 5.07
CA ASP A 35 -3.95 -3.68 6.07
C ASP A 35 -5.15 -4.45 6.68
N GLU A 36 -5.79 -5.37 5.95
CA GLU A 36 -6.94 -6.16 6.46
C GLU A 36 -6.50 -7.26 7.44
N GLU A 37 -5.44 -8.00 7.11
CA GLU A 37 -4.87 -9.03 7.99
C GLU A 37 -4.25 -8.41 9.26
N ASP A 38 -3.62 -7.24 9.13
CA ASP A 38 -3.12 -6.45 10.26
C ASP A 38 -4.26 -6.00 11.19
N LEU A 39 -5.45 -5.69 10.66
CA LEU A 39 -6.61 -5.26 11.46
C LEU A 39 -7.13 -6.40 12.35
N GLU A 40 -7.29 -7.61 11.82
CA GLU A 40 -7.75 -8.76 12.61
C GLU A 40 -6.76 -9.13 13.72
N VAL A 41 -5.47 -9.14 13.41
CA VAL A 41 -4.41 -9.41 14.39
C VAL A 41 -4.38 -8.33 15.47
N LYS A 42 -4.55 -7.06 15.08
CA LYS A 42 -4.62 -5.94 16.03
C LYS A 42 -5.86 -6.02 16.91
N LEU A 43 -7.02 -6.39 16.38
CA LEU A 43 -8.24 -6.59 17.14
C LEU A 43 -8.11 -7.72 18.16
N ARG A 44 -7.58 -8.88 17.75
CA ARG A 44 -7.26 -9.99 18.68
C ARG A 44 -6.32 -9.52 19.79
N ARG A 45 -5.24 -8.81 19.43
CA ARG A 45 -4.29 -8.27 20.39
C ARG A 45 -4.95 -7.31 21.39
N ILE A 46 -5.88 -6.46 20.95
CA ILE A 46 -6.60 -5.54 21.82
C ILE A 46 -7.47 -6.33 22.81
N ILE A 47 -8.24 -7.30 22.32
CA ILE A 47 -9.11 -8.14 23.16
C ILE A 47 -8.29 -8.86 24.24
N ASP A 48 -7.12 -9.38 23.89
CA ASP A 48 -6.30 -10.17 24.80
C ASP A 48 -5.48 -9.32 25.78
N ASN A 49 -5.01 -8.14 25.36
CA ASN A 49 -4.03 -7.35 26.13
C ASN A 49 -4.62 -6.10 26.80
N VAL A 50 -5.82 -5.66 26.41
CA VAL A 50 -6.45 -4.46 26.99
C VAL A 50 -7.57 -4.90 27.94
N PRO A 51 -7.45 -4.64 29.25
CA PRO A 51 -8.50 -4.97 30.21
C PRO A 51 -9.81 -4.24 29.89
N VAL A 52 -10.91 -4.99 29.74
CA VAL A 52 -12.25 -4.44 29.42
C VAL A 52 -12.88 -3.68 30.60
N ARG A 53 -12.56 -4.08 31.83
CA ARG A 53 -12.97 -3.37 33.05
C ARG A 53 -11.79 -3.18 33.98
N VAL A 54 -11.76 -2.03 34.64
CA VAL A 54 -10.83 -1.72 35.72
C VAL A 54 -11.65 -1.56 37.00
N SER A 55 -11.33 -2.34 38.02
CA SER A 55 -12.07 -2.36 39.30
C SER A 55 -11.57 -1.31 40.30
N ASN A 56 -10.38 -0.74 40.09
CA ASN A 56 -9.67 0.07 41.09
C ASN A 56 -9.72 1.57 40.78
N THR A 57 -10.84 2.05 40.23
CA THR A 57 -11.04 3.46 39.88
C THR A 57 -11.78 4.19 40.99
N SER A 58 -11.11 5.17 41.59
CA SER A 58 -11.73 6.14 42.50
C SER A 58 -12.75 7.02 41.76
N GLY A 59 -13.73 7.57 42.48
CA GLY A 59 -14.75 8.45 41.91
C GLY A 59 -14.14 9.72 41.28
N SER A 60 -14.81 10.27 40.27
CA SER A 60 -14.27 11.40 39.48
C SER A 60 -14.03 12.68 40.27
N SER A 61 -14.73 12.87 41.39
CA SER A 61 -14.55 14.00 42.31
C SER A 61 -13.74 13.65 43.57
N ALA A 62 -13.22 12.43 43.67
CA ALA A 62 -12.38 12.03 44.79
C ALA A 62 -11.03 12.75 44.72
N GLY A 63 -10.49 13.13 45.89
CA GLY A 63 -9.17 13.74 45.99
C GLY A 63 -8.03 12.76 45.69
N ALA A 64 -6.80 13.26 45.64
CA ALA A 64 -5.63 12.45 45.41
C ALA A 64 -5.35 11.50 46.59
N GLY A 65 -5.28 10.20 46.32
CA GLY A 65 -4.86 9.17 47.25
C GLY A 65 -3.34 9.03 47.32
N SER A 66 -2.83 8.40 48.39
CA SER A 66 -1.40 8.17 48.59
C SER A 66 -0.74 7.30 47.51
N GLY A 67 -1.53 6.47 46.80
CA GLY A 67 -1.06 5.61 45.72
C GLY A 67 -1.12 6.23 44.32
N ASP A 68 -1.76 7.38 44.15
CA ASP A 68 -2.06 7.93 42.82
C ASP A 68 -0.80 8.37 42.08
N PHE A 69 0.18 8.89 42.82
CA PHE A 69 1.48 9.25 42.26
C PHE A 69 2.17 8.04 41.60
N HIS A 70 2.16 6.88 42.26
CA HIS A 70 2.77 5.69 41.72
C HIS A 70 2.00 5.13 40.53
N GLN A 71 0.66 5.18 40.56
CA GLN A 71 -0.17 4.80 39.41
C GLN A 71 0.14 5.66 38.18
N TYR A 72 0.18 6.99 38.34
CA TYR A 72 0.56 7.92 37.29
C TYR A 72 1.96 7.63 36.74
N ARG A 73 2.95 7.41 37.63
CA ARG A 73 4.32 7.10 37.21
C ARG A 73 4.40 5.84 36.35
N GLN A 74 3.70 4.77 36.73
CA GLN A 74 3.69 3.53 35.95
C GLN A 74 2.95 3.71 34.63
N MET A 75 1.79 4.39 34.62
CA MET A 75 1.06 4.68 33.39
C MET A 75 1.87 5.53 32.42
N ARG A 76 2.55 6.58 32.90
CA ARG A 76 3.38 7.45 32.08
C ARG A 76 4.53 6.69 31.43
N ARG A 77 5.20 5.80 32.17
CA ARG A 77 6.27 4.93 31.63
C ARG A 77 5.73 4.00 30.55
N ARG A 78 4.62 3.30 30.83
CA ARG A 78 3.96 2.41 29.86
C ARG A 78 3.59 3.15 28.58
N GLU A 79 3.09 4.37 28.71
CA GLU A 79 2.67 5.18 27.57
C GLU A 79 3.86 5.70 26.76
N GLN A 80 4.93 6.15 27.42
CA GLN A 80 6.18 6.52 26.74
C GLN A 80 6.78 5.35 25.97
N ASP A 81 6.85 4.17 26.59
CA ASP A 81 7.33 2.95 25.94
C ASP A 81 6.43 2.56 24.75
N ARG A 82 5.12 2.72 24.87
CA ARG A 82 4.15 2.47 23.80
C ARG A 82 4.40 3.38 22.61
N LEU A 83 4.53 4.69 22.84
CA LEU A 83 4.80 5.68 21.79
C LEU A 83 6.15 5.41 21.11
N ALA A 84 7.21 5.19 21.88
CA ALA A 84 8.53 4.90 21.34
C ALA A 84 8.54 3.65 20.45
N ARG A 85 7.83 2.57 20.85
CA ARG A 85 7.70 1.36 20.02
C ARG A 85 6.95 1.62 18.72
N MET A 86 5.86 2.39 18.78
CA MET A 86 5.09 2.75 17.58
C MET A 86 5.93 3.56 16.59
N ASP A 87 6.73 4.51 17.08
CA ASP A 87 7.61 5.33 16.25
C ASP A 87 8.68 4.49 15.56
N VAL A 88 9.32 3.57 16.29
CA VAL A 88 10.33 2.65 15.74
C VAL A 88 9.73 1.73 14.69
N ASP A 89 8.55 1.15 14.95
CA ASP A 89 7.87 0.27 13.99
C ASP A 89 7.45 1.04 12.73
N TYR A 90 6.97 2.28 12.88
CA TYR A 90 6.62 3.13 11.75
C TYR A 90 7.83 3.48 10.89
N GLN A 91 8.95 3.88 11.51
CA GLN A 91 10.18 4.18 10.79
C GLN A 91 10.69 2.96 10.03
N ARG A 92 10.71 1.78 10.66
CA ARG A 92 11.10 0.52 10.00
C ARG A 92 10.21 0.22 8.78
N ARG A 93 8.87 0.31 8.92
CA ARG A 93 7.95 0.06 7.81
C ARG A 93 8.16 1.04 6.67
N LYS A 94 8.34 2.32 6.99
CA LYS A 94 8.62 3.38 6.01
C LYS A 94 9.91 3.09 5.23
N GLU A 95 11.00 2.78 5.92
CA GLU A 95 12.28 2.46 5.30
C GLU A 95 12.21 1.23 4.39
N LEU A 96 11.53 0.17 4.83
CA LEU A 96 11.32 -1.04 4.03
C LEU A 96 10.48 -0.77 2.78
N ALA A 97 9.39 -0.01 2.91
CA ALA A 97 8.55 0.37 1.79
C ALA A 97 9.33 1.20 0.76
N GLU A 98 10.07 2.21 1.21
CA GLU A 98 10.91 3.03 0.34
C GLU A 98 12.01 2.20 -0.35
N PHE A 99 12.64 1.27 0.37
CA PHE A 99 13.65 0.38 -0.20
C PHE A 99 13.07 -0.54 -1.28
N ASN A 100 11.92 -1.16 -1.01
CA ASN A 100 11.25 -2.05 -1.95
C ASN A 100 10.81 -1.30 -3.21
N MET A 101 10.22 -0.11 -3.06
CA MET A 101 9.87 0.76 -4.20
C MET A 101 11.09 1.08 -5.07
N ARG A 102 12.19 1.56 -4.48
CA ARG A 102 13.43 1.84 -5.22
C ARG A 102 14.05 0.60 -5.86
N ARG A 103 13.89 -0.58 -5.25
CA ARG A 103 14.38 -1.85 -5.82
C ARG A 103 13.54 -2.24 -7.03
N GLU A 104 12.22 -2.19 -6.90
CA GLU A 104 11.29 -2.51 -7.98
C GLU A 104 11.44 -1.58 -9.17
N GLU A 105 11.60 -0.28 -8.94
CA GLU A 105 11.85 0.70 -10.00
C GLU A 105 13.12 0.38 -10.80
N ARG A 106 14.22 0.03 -10.10
CA ARG A 106 15.47 -0.37 -10.75
C ARG A 106 15.33 -1.67 -11.54
N MET A 107 14.61 -2.65 -11.00
CA MET A 107 14.33 -3.92 -11.69
C MET A 107 13.45 -3.68 -12.92
N LYS A 108 12.36 -2.92 -12.80
CA LYS A 108 11.47 -2.55 -13.91
C LYS A 108 12.24 -1.82 -15.02
N ALA A 109 13.10 -0.85 -14.67
CA ALA A 109 13.92 -0.14 -15.65
C ALA A 109 14.90 -1.08 -16.38
N ALA A 110 15.51 -2.04 -15.69
CA ALA A 110 16.37 -3.05 -16.31
C ALA A 110 15.58 -4.01 -17.22
N GLU A 111 14.39 -4.45 -16.78
CA GLU A 111 13.47 -5.27 -17.55
C GLU A 111 12.98 -4.56 -18.81
N GLU A 112 12.64 -3.27 -18.72
CA GLU A 112 12.25 -2.48 -19.88
C GLU A 112 13.39 -2.32 -20.90
N ARG A 113 14.61 -2.05 -20.44
CA ARG A 113 15.80 -1.97 -21.31
C ARG A 113 16.06 -3.30 -22.00
N THR A 114 16.00 -4.41 -21.27
CA THR A 114 16.22 -5.75 -21.83
C THR A 114 15.08 -6.20 -22.74
N ALA A 115 13.82 -5.88 -22.42
CA ALA A 115 12.66 -6.14 -23.25
C ALA A 115 12.72 -5.38 -24.59
N LYS A 116 13.04 -4.08 -24.57
CA LYS A 116 13.24 -3.27 -25.78
C LYS A 116 14.34 -3.87 -26.68
N LYS A 117 15.49 -4.24 -26.10
CA LYS A 117 16.58 -4.90 -26.86
C LYS A 117 16.16 -6.28 -27.40
N ARG A 118 15.44 -7.09 -26.61
CA ARG A 118 14.92 -8.39 -27.03
C ARG A 118 13.92 -8.26 -28.19
N GLN A 119 12.99 -7.31 -28.11
CA GLN A 119 12.01 -7.03 -29.18
C GLN A 119 12.72 -6.60 -30.48
N LYS A 120 13.73 -5.71 -30.40
CA LYS A 120 14.55 -5.33 -31.57
C LYS A 120 15.22 -6.55 -32.22
N ARG A 121 15.81 -7.44 -31.41
CA ARG A 121 16.44 -8.69 -31.91
C ARG A 121 15.43 -9.64 -32.53
N GLN A 122 14.25 -9.82 -31.92
CA GLN A 122 13.18 -10.66 -32.46
C GLN A 122 12.66 -10.14 -33.80
N LYS A 123 12.43 -8.83 -33.94
CA LYS A 123 12.03 -8.20 -35.22
C LYS A 123 13.09 -8.38 -36.31
N ARG A 124 14.38 -8.22 -35.98
CA ARG A 124 15.50 -8.49 -36.92
C ARG A 124 15.52 -9.97 -37.34
N LYS A 125 15.31 -10.91 -36.40
CA LYS A 125 15.25 -12.36 -36.68
C LYS A 125 14.06 -12.73 -37.58
N GLN A 126 12.88 -12.14 -37.33
CA GLN A 126 11.69 -12.33 -38.16
C GLN A 126 11.92 -11.83 -39.59
N ARG A 127 12.43 -10.60 -39.77
CA ARG A 127 12.77 -10.05 -41.10
C ARG A 127 13.78 -10.92 -41.87
N LYS A 128 14.82 -11.42 -41.20
CA LYS A 128 15.79 -12.34 -41.83
C LYS A 128 15.14 -13.67 -42.24
N LYS A 129 14.21 -14.20 -41.43
CA LYS A 129 13.46 -15.42 -41.77
C LYS A 129 12.55 -15.19 -42.96
N GLU A 130 11.82 -14.07 -42.99
CA GLU A 130 10.97 -13.66 -44.12
C GLU A 130 11.77 -13.51 -45.41
N GLN A 131 12.89 -12.79 -45.38
CA GLN A 131 13.79 -12.64 -46.54
C GLN A 131 14.34 -13.98 -47.05
N LYS A 132 14.67 -14.90 -46.15
CA LYS A 132 15.12 -16.25 -46.53
C LYS A 132 13.98 -17.02 -47.21
N THR A 133 12.77 -17.00 -46.65
CA THR A 133 11.62 -17.68 -47.26
C THR A 133 11.19 -17.08 -48.59
N THR A 134 11.37 -15.77 -48.81
CA THR A 134 11.11 -15.15 -50.13
C THR A 134 12.20 -15.45 -51.14
N LYS A 135 13.48 -15.52 -50.72
CA LYS A 135 14.60 -15.92 -51.61
C LYS A 135 14.55 -17.41 -51.97
N ASP A 136 14.11 -18.28 -51.06
CA ASP A 136 13.92 -19.71 -51.34
C ASP A 136 12.70 -19.96 -52.27
N GLY A 137 11.82 -18.97 -52.45
CA GLY A 137 10.68 -19.02 -53.39
C GLY A 137 10.94 -18.38 -54.75
N ASP A 138 11.99 -17.55 -54.88
CA ASP A 138 12.39 -16.84 -56.10
C ASP A 138 13.78 -17.29 -56.54
N THR A 139 13.79 -18.40 -57.28
CA THR A 139 14.81 -18.78 -58.27
C THR A 139 16.10 -19.45 -57.75
N GLY A 140 16.38 -20.63 -58.30
CA GLY A 140 17.69 -21.27 -58.22
C GLY A 140 18.80 -20.37 -58.79
N GLY A 141 19.90 -20.28 -58.05
CA GLY A 141 21.19 -19.78 -58.54
C GLY A 141 21.54 -18.35 -58.11
N GLY A 142 22.70 -18.19 -57.47
CA GLY A 142 23.42 -16.91 -57.46
C GLY A 142 23.93 -16.44 -56.10
N GLN A 143 25.25 -16.30 -56.00
CA GLN A 143 26.09 -16.00 -54.84
C GLN A 143 26.02 -14.56 -54.29
N HIS A 144 26.51 -14.44 -53.05
CA HIS A 144 27.28 -13.33 -52.44
C HIS A 144 26.64 -11.93 -52.22
N GLY A 145 26.95 -11.38 -51.04
CA GLY A 145 26.99 -9.94 -50.76
C GLY A 145 25.97 -9.45 -49.74
N ASP A 146 26.37 -9.29 -48.48
CA ASP A 146 26.66 -7.96 -47.92
C ASP A 146 26.76 -8.04 -46.39
N GLU A 147 28.00 -8.00 -45.92
CA GLU A 147 28.35 -7.74 -44.54
C GLU A 147 28.33 -6.22 -44.31
N GLN A 148 27.18 -5.67 -43.92
CA GLN A 148 27.15 -4.37 -43.25
C GLN A 148 26.20 -4.43 -42.05
N SER A 149 26.73 -5.00 -40.96
CA SER A 149 26.25 -4.73 -39.61
C SER A 149 27.03 -3.51 -39.11
N SER A 150 26.57 -2.31 -39.46
CA SER A 150 27.08 -1.09 -38.83
C SER A 150 26.61 -1.09 -37.37
N ASP A 151 27.50 -1.53 -36.48
CA ASP A 151 27.48 -1.25 -35.06
C ASP A 151 27.69 0.26 -34.87
N ASP A 152 26.59 1.02 -34.92
CA ASP A 152 26.49 2.35 -34.34
C ASP A 152 25.66 2.22 -33.04
N ASP A 153 26.33 1.74 -31.99
CA ASP A 153 25.87 1.83 -30.61
C ASP A 153 26.55 3.05 -29.97
N GLY A 154 26.24 4.23 -30.50
CA GLY A 154 26.45 5.50 -29.81
C GLY A 154 25.19 5.89 -29.06
N GLU A 155 25.19 5.74 -27.73
CA GLU A 155 24.61 6.71 -26.80
C GLU A 155 24.92 6.31 -25.35
N GLY A 156 25.56 7.26 -24.65
CA GLY A 156 25.81 7.23 -23.21
C GLY A 156 24.57 7.52 -22.37
#